data_AF-A0A447MTI5-F1
#
_entry.id   AF-A0A447MTI5-F1
#
_cell.length_a   1.000
_cell.length_b   1.000
_cell.length_c   1.000
_cell.angle_alpha   90.00
_cell.angle_beta   90.00
_cell.angle_gamma   90.00
#
_symmetry.space_group_name_H-M   'P 1'
#
loop_
_entity.id
_entity.type
_entity.pdbx_description
1 polymer ?
#
loop_
_entity_poly.entity_id
_entity_poly.type
_entity_poly.pdbx_seq_one_letter_code
_entity_poly.pdbx_strand_id
1 'polypeptide(L)'
;MIGWQLCTDLTGIERIYAMRKKAVGLLGNAKGAAKPIPFAEDTCVPPEHLADYIAEFRALLDGHGLSYGMFGHVDAGVLHVRPALDMCDPQQELLMKQISDEVVALTARYGGLLWGEHGKGFRAEYSPAFFGEVLYGELCKIKAAFDPHNRLNPGKICPPQGIAAPMMKVDAVKRGTWDRQIPLAVRQTWRGAMECNGNGLCFNFDAKSPMCPSMKISLNRIHSPKGRATLVREWLRLLADRGVDPLKLEKELPEKRASLRTLIARTRNSWHKRKGEYDFSHEVKEAMSGCLACKACTTQCPIKIDVPEFRSRFLQLYHTRYLRPVRDHLVATVETYAPLMARAPKTFNFFINQPVVRNLAKKHIGMVDLPLLSAPSLQQQLVGHPSANMTLEQLERMSAGAKSENGTGGSGPVYQLLRRSGRSGLYPPGGKTGQEAGIVTVLAEW
;
A
#
# COMPACT_ATOMS: atom_id res chain seq x y z
N MET A 1 -27.77 -26.71 -13.69
CA MET A 1 -27.97 -27.08 -12.26
C MET A 1 -27.26 -26.07 -11.40
N ILE A 2 -27.97 -25.41 -10.50
CA ILE A 2 -27.35 -24.60 -9.43
C ILE A 2 -27.13 -25.56 -8.27
N GLY A 3 -25.88 -25.86 -7.94
CA GLY A 3 -25.54 -26.67 -6.76
C GLY A 3 -25.52 -25.79 -5.52
N TRP A 4 -26.01 -26.31 -4.39
CA TRP A 4 -25.89 -25.67 -3.09
C TRP A 4 -25.27 -26.64 -2.07
N GLN A 5 -24.60 -26.10 -1.06
CA GLN A 5 -24.06 -26.84 0.07
C GLN A 5 -24.37 -26.05 1.35
N LEU A 6 -24.83 -26.75 2.39
CA LEU A 6 -25.05 -26.15 3.70
C LEU A 6 -23.74 -26.15 4.49
N CYS A 7 -23.39 -25.02 5.10
CA CYS A 7 -22.28 -24.91 6.04
C CYS A 7 -22.83 -24.49 7.40
N THR A 8 -22.69 -25.38 8.40
CA THR A 8 -23.25 -25.18 9.75
C THR A 8 -22.16 -24.99 10.81
N ASP A 9 -20.90 -25.27 10.48
CA ASP A 9 -19.79 -25.09 11.40
C ASP A 9 -19.31 -23.63 11.40
N LEU A 10 -19.07 -23.08 12.58
CA LEU A 10 -18.68 -21.67 12.74
C LEU A 10 -17.43 -21.32 11.92
N THR A 11 -16.45 -22.22 11.85
CA THR A 11 -15.21 -21.99 11.11
C THR A 11 -15.46 -21.84 9.60
N GLY A 12 -16.32 -22.69 9.03
CA GLY A 12 -16.74 -22.61 7.64
C GLY A 12 -17.56 -21.35 7.35
N ILE A 13 -18.50 -20.99 8.23
CA ILE A 13 -19.29 -19.76 8.13
C ILE A 13 -18.37 -18.53 8.12
N GLU A 14 -17.46 -18.43 9.06
CA GLU A 14 -16.49 -17.34 9.15
C GLU A 14 -15.61 -17.25 7.90
N ARG A 15 -15.22 -18.39 7.32
CA ARG A 15 -14.44 -18.43 6.07
C ARG A 15 -15.24 -17.87 4.88
N ILE A 16 -16.50 -18.27 4.73
CA ILE A 16 -17.38 -17.77 3.66
C ILE A 16 -17.60 -16.26 3.80
N TYR A 17 -17.89 -15.80 5.02
CA TYR A 17 -18.06 -14.37 5.29
C TYR A 17 -16.77 -13.58 5.10
N ALA A 18 -15.62 -14.13 5.51
CA ALA A 18 -14.33 -13.52 5.26
C ALA A 18 -14.03 -13.41 3.75
N MET A 19 -14.43 -14.40 2.94
CA MET A 19 -14.33 -14.33 1.48
C MET A 19 -15.16 -13.17 0.93
N ARG A 20 -16.45 -13.07 1.28
CA ARG A 20 -17.34 -11.97 0.84
C ARG A 20 -16.83 -10.61 1.27
N LYS A 21 -16.37 -10.46 2.53
CA LYS A 21 -15.77 -9.21 3.05
C LYS A 21 -14.51 -8.80 2.28
N LYS A 22 -13.71 -9.77 1.83
CA LYS A 22 -12.47 -9.51 1.06
C LYS A 22 -12.69 -9.34 -0.44
N ALA A 23 -13.80 -9.83 -1.00
CA ALA A 23 -14.08 -9.82 -2.44
C ALA A 23 -13.94 -8.43 -3.07
N VAL A 24 -14.49 -7.39 -2.43
CA VAL A 24 -14.40 -6.00 -2.90
C VAL A 24 -12.95 -5.52 -3.03
N GLY A 25 -12.12 -5.89 -2.06
CA GLY A 25 -10.70 -5.58 -2.08
C GLY A 25 -9.94 -6.39 -3.14
N LEU A 26 -10.30 -7.66 -3.33
CA LEU A 26 -9.71 -8.55 -4.33
C LEU A 26 -10.02 -8.10 -5.76
N LEU A 27 -11.25 -7.65 -6.03
CA LEU A 27 -11.65 -7.05 -7.30
C LEU A 27 -10.73 -5.88 -7.67
N GLY A 28 -10.36 -5.05 -6.70
CA GLY A 28 -9.42 -3.94 -6.93
C GLY A 28 -8.01 -4.37 -7.33
N ASN A 29 -7.64 -5.64 -7.12
CA ASN A 29 -6.35 -6.23 -7.49
C ASN A 29 -6.39 -7.01 -8.82
N ALA A 30 -7.42 -6.79 -9.65
CA ALA A 30 -7.51 -7.37 -10.99
C ALA A 30 -6.24 -7.05 -11.83
N LYS A 31 -5.84 -7.98 -12.70
CA LYS A 31 -4.71 -7.79 -13.61
C LYS A 31 -5.07 -6.78 -14.71
N GLY A 32 -4.06 -6.14 -15.31
CA GLY A 32 -4.25 -5.15 -16.38
C GLY A 32 -4.26 -3.69 -15.89
N ALA A 33 -4.29 -2.77 -16.85
CA ALA A 33 -4.34 -1.33 -16.61
C ALA A 33 -5.72 -0.87 -16.17
N ALA A 34 -6.78 -1.42 -16.80
CA ALA A 34 -8.15 -1.19 -16.38
C ALA A 34 -8.40 -1.78 -14.99
N LYS A 35 -8.95 -0.97 -14.08
CA LYS A 35 -9.25 -1.38 -12.70
C LYS A 35 -10.74 -1.22 -12.41
N PRO A 36 -11.38 -2.16 -11.69
CA PRO A 36 -12.74 -1.99 -11.20
C PRO A 36 -12.84 -0.76 -10.30
N ILE A 37 -13.60 0.25 -10.71
CA ILE A 37 -13.71 1.53 -10.00
C ILE A 37 -15.14 1.81 -9.52
N PRO A 38 -15.30 2.40 -8.31
CA PRO A 38 -16.59 2.64 -7.69
C PRO A 38 -17.22 3.97 -8.16
N PHE A 39 -17.67 4.03 -9.42
CA PHE A 39 -18.32 5.24 -9.96
C PHE A 39 -19.80 5.03 -10.33
N ALA A 40 -20.16 3.79 -10.67
CA ALA A 40 -21.52 3.36 -10.97
C ALA A 40 -22.04 2.33 -9.94
N GLU A 41 -21.60 2.47 -8.68
CA GLU A 41 -22.02 1.57 -7.59
C GLU A 41 -23.12 2.18 -6.71
N ASP A 42 -23.69 1.32 -5.86
CA ASP A 42 -24.56 1.70 -4.74
C ASP A 42 -25.93 2.23 -5.16
N THR A 43 -26.45 1.70 -6.26
CA THR A 43 -27.82 1.98 -6.70
C THR A 43 -28.79 1.09 -5.95
N CYS A 44 -29.89 1.63 -5.48
CA CYS A 44 -30.97 0.91 -4.81
C CYS A 44 -32.24 0.99 -5.65
N VAL A 45 -32.92 -0.12 -5.90
CA VAL A 45 -34.24 -0.15 -6.56
C VAL A 45 -35.19 -1.00 -5.72
N PRO A 46 -36.52 -0.83 -5.83
CA PRO A 46 -37.47 -1.74 -5.19
C PRO A 46 -37.12 -3.21 -5.52
N PRO A 47 -37.04 -4.12 -4.52
CA PRO A 47 -36.60 -5.50 -4.74
C PRO A 47 -37.38 -6.25 -5.84
N GLU A 48 -38.66 -5.94 -6.01
CA GLU A 48 -39.52 -6.47 -7.09
C GLU A 48 -39.04 -6.11 -8.50
N HIS A 49 -38.25 -5.06 -8.65
CA HIS A 49 -37.67 -4.61 -9.91
C HIS A 49 -36.20 -4.98 -10.08
N LEU A 50 -35.57 -5.55 -9.04
CA LEU A 50 -34.12 -5.75 -9.01
C LEU A 50 -33.61 -6.67 -10.13
N ALA A 51 -34.37 -7.73 -10.47
CA ALA A 51 -33.97 -8.68 -11.51
C ALA A 51 -33.90 -8.02 -12.89
N ASP A 52 -34.93 -7.27 -13.28
CA ASP A 52 -34.99 -6.54 -14.55
C ASP A 52 -33.94 -5.43 -14.59
N TYR A 53 -33.79 -4.70 -13.47
CA TYR A 53 -32.76 -3.69 -13.32
C TYR A 53 -31.34 -4.26 -13.52
N ILE A 54 -31.04 -5.43 -12.93
CA ILE A 54 -29.76 -6.12 -13.14
C ILE A 54 -29.58 -6.49 -14.62
N ALA A 55 -30.62 -7.00 -15.28
CA ALA A 55 -30.55 -7.39 -16.69
C ALA A 55 -30.23 -6.18 -17.60
N GLU A 56 -30.94 -5.06 -17.42
CA GLU A 56 -30.71 -3.84 -18.19
C GLU A 56 -29.36 -3.19 -17.88
N PHE A 57 -28.94 -3.16 -16.61
CA PHE A 57 -27.64 -2.62 -16.23
C PHE A 57 -26.50 -3.47 -16.84
N ARG A 58 -26.64 -4.79 -16.84
CA ARG A 58 -25.67 -5.65 -17.54
C ARG A 58 -25.64 -5.36 -19.03
N ALA A 59 -26.79 -5.27 -19.69
CA ALA A 59 -26.87 -4.95 -21.12
C ALA A 59 -26.21 -3.59 -21.44
N LEU A 60 -26.38 -2.59 -20.58
CA LEU A 60 -25.72 -1.29 -20.69
C LEU A 60 -24.19 -1.44 -20.65
N LEU A 61 -23.66 -2.12 -19.63
CA LEU A 61 -22.21 -2.29 -19.48
C LEU A 61 -21.59 -3.19 -20.56
N ASP A 62 -22.30 -4.25 -20.95
CA ASP A 62 -21.92 -5.17 -22.02
C ASP A 62 -21.91 -4.42 -23.38
N GLY A 63 -22.86 -3.50 -23.59
CA GLY A 63 -22.92 -2.63 -24.77
C GLY A 63 -21.71 -1.69 -24.92
N HIS A 64 -21.10 -1.29 -23.79
CA HIS A 64 -19.84 -0.54 -23.77
C HIS A 64 -18.59 -1.45 -23.78
N GLY A 65 -18.76 -2.78 -23.85
CA GLY A 65 -17.66 -3.74 -23.89
C GLY A 65 -16.85 -3.82 -22.60
N LEU A 66 -17.44 -3.48 -21.44
CA LEU A 66 -16.72 -3.41 -20.18
C LEU A 66 -16.73 -4.73 -19.41
N SER A 67 -15.60 -5.04 -18.76
CA SER A 67 -15.57 -6.03 -17.69
C SER A 67 -15.98 -5.39 -16.37
N TYR A 68 -16.78 -6.06 -15.56
CA TYR A 68 -17.26 -5.50 -14.29
C TYR A 68 -17.41 -6.57 -13.20
N GLY A 69 -17.29 -6.12 -11.95
CA GLY A 69 -17.75 -6.89 -10.78
C GLY A 69 -19.11 -6.37 -10.34
N MET A 70 -20.03 -7.29 -10.01
CA MET A 70 -21.38 -6.97 -9.53
C MET A 70 -21.68 -7.80 -8.28
N PHE A 71 -22.09 -7.14 -7.21
CA PHE A 71 -22.44 -7.73 -5.91
C PHE A 71 -23.40 -6.79 -5.20
N GLY A 72 -24.15 -7.24 -4.19
CA GLY A 72 -25.17 -6.41 -3.58
C GLY A 72 -25.78 -7.02 -2.34
N HIS A 73 -26.83 -6.35 -1.85
CA HIS A 73 -27.73 -6.80 -0.79
C HIS A 73 -29.10 -6.91 -1.45
N VAL A 74 -29.45 -8.14 -1.84
CA VAL A 74 -30.62 -8.42 -2.69
C VAL A 74 -31.92 -8.15 -1.92
N ASP A 75 -31.93 -8.46 -0.63
CA ASP A 75 -32.99 -8.16 0.32
C ASP A 75 -33.35 -6.66 0.36
N ALA A 76 -32.34 -5.79 0.25
CA ALA A 76 -32.51 -4.33 0.27
C ALA A 76 -32.59 -3.69 -1.12
N GLY A 77 -32.53 -4.47 -2.20
CA GLY A 77 -32.52 -3.95 -3.56
C GLY A 77 -31.25 -3.16 -3.91
N VAL A 78 -30.17 -3.29 -3.13
CA VAL A 78 -28.92 -2.54 -3.29
C VAL A 78 -27.95 -3.30 -4.17
N LEU A 79 -27.44 -2.63 -5.21
CA LEU A 79 -26.49 -3.17 -6.17
C LEU A 79 -25.20 -2.34 -6.20
N HIS A 80 -24.07 -3.00 -6.00
CA HIS A 80 -22.74 -2.45 -6.17
C HIS A 80 -22.11 -2.99 -7.45
N VAL A 81 -21.87 -2.08 -8.39
CA VAL A 81 -21.30 -2.39 -9.70
C VAL A 81 -19.99 -1.64 -9.87
N ARG A 82 -18.94 -2.36 -10.27
CA ARG A 82 -17.60 -1.81 -10.47
C ARG A 82 -17.10 -2.13 -11.86
N PRO A 83 -17.42 -1.29 -12.86
CA PRO A 83 -16.83 -1.39 -14.19
C PRO A 83 -15.33 -1.14 -14.16
N ALA A 84 -14.58 -1.90 -14.96
CA ALA A 84 -13.14 -1.79 -15.07
C ALA A 84 -12.77 -0.77 -16.16
N LEU A 85 -12.11 0.32 -15.75
CA LEU A 85 -11.64 1.37 -16.66
C LEU A 85 -10.17 1.72 -16.35
N ASP A 86 -9.40 2.08 -17.37
CA ASP A 86 -8.09 2.71 -17.23
C ASP A 86 -8.27 4.23 -17.14
N MET A 87 -8.23 4.76 -15.92
CA MET A 87 -8.36 6.21 -15.72
C MET A 87 -7.15 7.02 -16.22
N CYS A 88 -6.06 6.37 -16.68
CA CYS A 88 -4.99 7.05 -17.40
C CYS A 88 -5.31 7.29 -18.87
N ASP A 89 -6.32 6.61 -19.44
CA ASP A 89 -6.81 6.79 -20.79
C ASP A 89 -7.88 7.93 -20.81
N PRO A 90 -7.64 9.03 -21.55
CA PRO A 90 -8.61 10.12 -21.65
C PRO A 90 -9.98 9.71 -22.20
N GLN A 91 -10.04 8.74 -23.13
CA GLN A 91 -11.31 8.31 -23.71
C GLN A 91 -12.15 7.53 -22.68
N GLN A 92 -11.50 6.67 -21.89
CA GLN A 92 -12.18 5.94 -20.81
C GLN A 92 -12.59 6.85 -19.65
N GLU A 93 -11.87 7.95 -19.42
CA GLU A 93 -12.30 8.96 -18.46
C GLU A 93 -13.59 9.67 -18.89
N LEU A 94 -13.77 9.94 -20.19
CA LEU A 94 -15.02 10.47 -20.75
C LEU A 94 -16.14 9.42 -20.66
N LEU A 95 -15.85 8.18 -21.02
CA LEU A 95 -16.77 7.05 -20.93
C LEU A 95 -17.31 6.86 -19.49
N MET A 96 -16.46 7.08 -18.48
CA MET A 96 -16.87 7.03 -17.07
C MET A 96 -18.01 8.01 -16.76
N LYS A 97 -17.98 9.22 -17.32
CA LYS A 97 -19.06 10.21 -17.15
C LYS A 97 -20.32 9.78 -17.89
N GLN A 98 -20.17 9.35 -19.14
CA GLN A 98 -21.28 8.87 -19.95
C GLN A 98 -22.04 7.73 -19.26
N ILE A 99 -21.33 6.70 -18.81
CA ILE A 99 -21.94 5.57 -18.08
C ILE A 99 -22.58 6.03 -16.79
N SER A 100 -21.99 7.01 -16.09
CA SER A 100 -22.61 7.56 -14.87
C SER A 100 -23.98 8.15 -15.17
N ASP A 101 -24.11 8.91 -16.27
CA ASP A 101 -25.38 9.53 -16.67
C ASP A 101 -26.41 8.49 -17.12
N GLU A 102 -25.99 7.50 -17.91
CA GLU A 102 -26.87 6.40 -18.36
C GLU A 102 -27.37 5.57 -17.17
N VAL A 103 -26.51 5.27 -16.19
CA VAL A 103 -26.90 4.57 -14.95
C VAL A 103 -27.85 5.43 -14.12
N VAL A 104 -27.62 6.75 -14.03
CA VAL A 104 -28.55 7.65 -13.33
C VAL A 104 -29.94 7.61 -13.96
N ALA A 105 -30.02 7.67 -15.29
CA ALA A 105 -31.28 7.57 -16.01
C ALA A 105 -31.94 6.20 -15.83
N LEU A 106 -31.15 5.11 -15.89
CA LEU A 106 -31.62 3.75 -15.66
C LEU A 106 -32.21 3.60 -14.25
N THR A 107 -31.48 4.01 -13.21
CA THR A 107 -31.97 3.94 -11.81
C THR A 107 -33.26 4.73 -11.62
N ALA A 108 -33.37 5.93 -12.22
CA ALA A 108 -34.57 6.75 -12.12
C ALA A 108 -35.80 6.09 -12.78
N ARG A 109 -35.63 5.39 -13.92
CA ARG A 109 -36.73 4.65 -14.58
C ARG A 109 -37.36 3.57 -13.70
N TYR A 110 -36.56 2.97 -12.82
CA TYR A 110 -37.00 1.94 -11.88
C TYR A 110 -37.43 2.51 -10.52
N GLY A 111 -37.58 3.84 -10.39
CA GLY A 111 -37.94 4.48 -9.12
C GLY A 111 -36.86 4.34 -8.04
N GLY A 112 -35.61 4.10 -8.44
CA GLY A 112 -34.51 3.82 -7.54
C GLY A 112 -33.75 5.05 -7.05
N LEU A 113 -32.78 4.79 -6.18
CA LEU A 113 -31.87 5.76 -5.60
C LEU A 113 -30.44 5.50 -6.04
N LEU A 114 -29.67 6.59 -6.22
CA LEU A 114 -28.27 6.51 -6.64
C LEU A 114 -27.31 6.11 -5.51
N TRP A 115 -27.80 6.13 -4.27
CA TRP A 115 -27.04 5.90 -3.05
C TRP A 115 -27.88 5.08 -2.07
N GLY A 116 -27.58 3.79 -1.92
CA GLY A 116 -28.13 2.93 -0.88
C GLY A 116 -27.36 3.08 0.44
N GLU A 117 -26.04 2.98 0.38
CA GLU A 117 -25.16 2.89 1.57
C GLU A 117 -23.99 3.88 1.52
N HIS A 118 -23.36 4.03 0.37
CA HIS A 118 -22.13 4.76 0.16
C HIS A 118 -22.45 6.23 -0.19
N GLY A 119 -22.10 7.15 0.73
CA GLY A 119 -22.44 8.57 0.63
C GLY A 119 -22.05 9.29 -0.68
N LYS A 120 -22.57 10.52 -0.84
CA LYS A 120 -22.77 11.20 -2.14
C LYS A 120 -21.52 11.68 -2.90
N GLY A 121 -20.34 11.58 -2.29
CA GLY A 121 -19.03 11.65 -2.96
C GLY A 121 -18.89 12.66 -4.11
N PHE A 122 -18.36 12.23 -5.26
CA PHE A 122 -18.24 13.04 -6.50
C PHE A 122 -19.53 13.09 -7.33
N ARG A 123 -20.57 12.37 -6.90
CA ARG A 123 -21.89 12.31 -7.54
C ARG A 123 -22.84 13.37 -6.96
N ALA A 124 -22.30 14.32 -6.20
CA ALA A 124 -23.06 15.36 -5.53
C ALA A 124 -23.80 16.29 -6.51
N GLU A 125 -23.37 16.36 -7.77
CA GLU A 125 -24.07 17.08 -8.83
C GLU A 125 -25.51 16.60 -9.07
N TYR A 126 -25.82 15.34 -8.78
CA TYR A 126 -27.17 14.79 -8.92
C TYR A 126 -28.08 15.06 -7.72
N SER A 127 -27.55 15.65 -6.64
CA SER A 127 -28.32 15.87 -5.39
C SER A 127 -29.59 16.70 -5.58
N PRO A 128 -29.58 17.82 -6.34
CA PRO A 128 -30.80 18.61 -6.55
C PRO A 128 -31.90 17.82 -7.26
N ALA A 129 -31.57 17.11 -8.34
CA ALA A 129 -32.52 16.29 -9.09
C ALA A 129 -33.10 15.15 -8.23
N PHE A 130 -32.28 14.60 -7.34
CA PHE A 130 -32.66 13.50 -6.47
C PHE A 130 -33.56 13.92 -5.29
N PHE A 131 -33.19 14.97 -4.56
CA PHE A 131 -33.96 15.43 -3.40
C PHE A 131 -35.17 16.29 -3.80
N GLY A 132 -35.17 16.84 -5.00
CA GLY A 132 -36.10 17.89 -5.39
C GLY A 132 -35.83 19.19 -4.64
N GLU A 133 -36.50 20.26 -5.07
CA GLU A 133 -36.23 21.62 -4.58
C GLU A 133 -36.44 21.76 -3.06
N VAL A 134 -37.51 21.16 -2.52
CA VAL A 134 -37.90 21.30 -1.11
C VAL A 134 -36.85 20.67 -0.19
N LEU A 135 -36.58 19.38 -0.33
CA LEU A 135 -35.64 18.68 0.55
C LEU A 135 -34.20 19.17 0.34
N TYR A 136 -33.82 19.49 -0.90
CA TYR A 136 -32.51 20.06 -1.17
C TYR A 136 -32.34 21.43 -0.48
N GLY A 137 -33.39 22.26 -0.47
CA GLY A 137 -33.42 23.53 0.26
C GLY A 137 -33.25 23.35 1.76
N GLU A 138 -33.90 22.36 2.36
CA GLU A 138 -33.73 22.04 3.79
C GLU A 138 -32.30 21.58 4.11
N LEU A 139 -31.68 20.77 3.24
CA LEU A 139 -30.27 20.40 3.39
C LEU A 139 -29.35 21.63 3.37
N CYS A 140 -29.61 22.60 2.48
CA CYS A 140 -28.85 23.84 2.40
C CYS A 140 -29.01 24.70 3.66
N LYS A 141 -30.22 24.74 4.27
CA LYS A 141 -30.48 25.41 5.55
C LYS A 141 -29.69 24.78 6.70
N ILE A 142 -29.72 23.45 6.79
CA ILE A 142 -28.95 22.70 7.80
C ILE A 142 -27.45 22.97 7.61
N LYS A 143 -26.96 22.91 6.37
CA LYS A 143 -25.56 23.21 6.05
C LYS A 143 -25.17 24.65 6.45
N ALA A 144 -26.04 25.62 6.22
CA ALA A 144 -25.80 27.01 6.63
C ALA A 144 -25.74 27.18 8.16
N ALA A 145 -26.58 26.47 8.91
CA ALA A 145 -26.58 26.55 10.37
C ALA A 145 -25.27 26.03 11.00
N PHE A 146 -24.68 24.96 10.45
CA PHE A 146 -23.47 24.33 11.00
C PHE A 146 -22.17 24.76 10.31
N ASP A 147 -22.23 25.28 9.09
CA ASP A 147 -21.07 25.69 8.29
C ASP A 147 -21.38 26.90 7.40
N PRO A 148 -21.65 28.08 8.00
CA PRO A 148 -22.08 29.28 7.28
C PRO A 148 -21.02 29.83 6.31
N HIS A 149 -19.77 29.43 6.45
CA HIS A 149 -18.65 29.85 5.60
C HIS A 149 -18.18 28.74 4.65
N ASN A 150 -18.93 27.63 4.53
CA ASN A 150 -18.65 26.52 3.63
C ASN A 150 -17.22 25.94 3.75
N ARG A 151 -16.70 25.80 4.96
CA ARG A 151 -15.34 25.31 5.24
C ARG A 151 -15.27 23.78 5.37
N LEU A 152 -16.38 23.14 5.70
CA LEU A 152 -16.45 21.70 5.93
C LEU A 152 -16.81 20.96 4.64
N ASN A 153 -15.77 20.48 3.94
CA ASN A 153 -15.89 19.63 2.74
C ASN A 153 -16.75 20.25 1.61
N PRO A 154 -16.37 21.44 1.10
CA PRO A 154 -17.14 22.15 0.07
C PRO A 154 -17.29 21.34 -1.23
N GLY A 155 -18.38 21.60 -1.95
CA GLY A 155 -18.71 20.94 -3.22
C GLY A 155 -19.30 19.53 -3.07
N LYS A 156 -19.68 19.13 -1.85
CA LYS A 156 -20.27 17.82 -1.53
C LYS A 156 -21.67 17.97 -0.93
N ILE A 157 -22.60 17.08 -1.28
CA ILE A 157 -24.01 17.06 -0.85
C ILE A 157 -24.77 18.33 -1.24
N CYS A 158 -24.53 19.47 -0.59
CA CYS A 158 -25.14 20.76 -0.87
C CYS A 158 -24.25 21.92 -0.37
N PRO A 159 -24.35 23.12 -0.96
CA PRO A 159 -23.78 24.33 -0.38
C PRO A 159 -24.68 24.88 0.75
N PRO A 160 -24.15 25.72 1.66
CA PRO A 160 -24.99 26.43 2.61
C PRO A 160 -25.94 27.41 1.88
N GLN A 161 -27.16 27.54 2.41
CA GLN A 161 -28.14 28.49 1.89
C GLN A 161 -27.56 29.91 1.79
N GLY A 162 -27.83 30.59 0.69
CA GLY A 162 -27.33 31.94 0.40
C GLY A 162 -25.93 31.99 -0.21
N ILE A 163 -25.23 30.86 -0.31
CA ILE A 163 -23.92 30.77 -0.98
C ILE A 163 -24.04 29.89 -2.23
N ALA A 164 -23.89 30.52 -3.40
CA ALA A 164 -23.81 29.81 -4.67
C ALA A 164 -22.40 29.22 -4.88
N ALA A 165 -22.08 28.12 -4.20
CA ALA A 165 -20.83 27.40 -4.38
C ALA A 165 -20.97 26.24 -5.40
N PRO A 166 -19.96 26.02 -6.27
CA PRO A 166 -20.02 24.97 -7.27
C PRO A 166 -20.00 23.57 -6.62
N MET A 167 -20.84 22.68 -7.13
CA MET A 167 -20.81 21.27 -6.75
C MET A 167 -19.70 20.54 -7.49
N MET A 168 -19.10 19.55 -6.82
CA MET A 168 -18.12 18.69 -7.46
C MET A 168 -18.83 17.76 -8.44
N LYS A 169 -18.34 17.77 -9.67
CA LYS A 169 -18.86 16.98 -10.78
C LYS A 169 -18.12 15.65 -10.93
N VAL A 170 -18.77 14.68 -11.57
CA VAL A 170 -18.22 13.38 -11.92
C VAL A 170 -17.07 13.50 -12.92
N ASP A 171 -17.10 14.50 -13.80
CA ASP A 171 -16.04 14.78 -14.77
C ASP A 171 -14.87 15.62 -14.20
N ALA A 172 -14.91 16.01 -12.92
CA ALA A 172 -13.82 16.73 -12.27
C ALA A 172 -12.49 15.97 -12.39
N VAL A 173 -11.37 16.71 -12.32
CA VAL A 173 -10.01 16.15 -12.44
C VAL A 173 -9.79 15.03 -11.43
N LYS A 174 -9.41 13.86 -11.93
CA LYS A 174 -9.18 12.66 -11.11
C LYS A 174 -7.70 12.37 -10.97
N ARG A 175 -7.40 11.41 -10.10
CA ARG A 175 -6.04 10.88 -9.96
C ARG A 175 -5.44 10.43 -11.31
N GLY A 176 -6.24 9.78 -12.14
CA GLY A 176 -5.80 9.28 -13.45
C GLY A 176 -5.29 10.38 -14.40
N THR A 177 -5.83 11.59 -14.30
CA THR A 177 -5.39 12.78 -15.06
C THR A 177 -3.94 13.17 -14.72
N TRP A 178 -3.53 12.98 -13.47
CA TRP A 178 -2.16 13.24 -13.02
C TRP A 178 -1.25 12.04 -13.28
N ASP A 179 -1.74 10.83 -13.00
CA ASP A 179 -0.97 9.60 -13.19
C ASP A 179 -0.57 9.37 -14.65
N ARG A 180 -1.40 9.78 -15.63
CA ARG A 180 -1.06 9.63 -17.07
C ARG A 180 0.12 10.49 -17.54
N GLN A 181 0.47 11.55 -16.79
CA GLN A 181 1.66 12.37 -17.06
C GLN A 181 2.96 11.60 -16.74
N ILE A 182 2.87 10.52 -15.96
CA ILE A 182 3.99 9.62 -15.68
C ILE A 182 4.17 8.67 -16.89
N PRO A 183 5.37 8.58 -17.50
CA PRO A 183 5.63 7.71 -18.63
C PRO A 183 5.20 6.27 -18.35
N LEU A 184 4.62 5.60 -19.35
CA LEU A 184 4.06 4.25 -19.21
C LEU A 184 5.07 3.24 -18.66
N ALA A 185 6.32 3.27 -19.14
CA ALA A 185 7.40 2.42 -18.66
C ALA A 185 7.69 2.61 -17.16
N VAL A 186 7.65 3.86 -16.67
CA VAL A 186 7.82 4.18 -15.25
C VAL A 186 6.63 3.63 -14.46
N ARG A 187 5.39 3.81 -14.95
CA ARG A 187 4.19 3.26 -14.27
C ARG A 187 4.22 1.74 -14.17
N GLN A 188 4.64 1.05 -15.22
CA GLN A 188 4.73 -0.41 -15.29
C GLN A 188 5.84 -1.01 -14.42
N THR A 189 6.89 -0.25 -14.11
CA THR A 189 8.00 -0.70 -13.27
C THR A 189 7.81 -0.28 -11.82
N TRP A 190 7.18 0.86 -11.53
CA TRP A 190 6.84 1.34 -10.20
C TRP A 190 5.45 0.88 -9.72
N ARG A 191 5.04 -0.35 -10.10
CA ARG A 191 3.68 -0.87 -9.84
C ARG A 191 3.25 -0.75 -8.38
N GLY A 192 4.14 -1.01 -7.42
CA GLY A 192 3.82 -0.90 -6.00
C GLY A 192 3.15 0.43 -5.64
N ALA A 193 3.72 1.57 -6.05
CA ALA A 193 3.08 2.87 -5.81
C ALA A 193 1.84 3.08 -6.71
N MET A 194 1.91 2.67 -7.98
CA MET A 194 0.86 2.87 -8.99
C MET A 194 -0.38 1.98 -8.82
N GLU A 195 -0.32 0.92 -8.02
CA GLU A 195 -1.43 -0.01 -7.81
C GLU A 195 -2.36 0.38 -6.67
N CYS A 196 -1.95 1.31 -5.78
CA CYS A 196 -2.84 1.82 -4.74
C CYS A 196 -4.17 2.35 -5.33
N ASN A 197 -5.25 1.60 -5.19
CA ASN A 197 -6.58 2.02 -5.67
C ASN A 197 -7.22 3.10 -4.77
N GLY A 198 -6.55 3.49 -3.68
CA GLY A 198 -7.04 4.51 -2.76
C GLY A 198 -8.00 4.02 -1.69
N ASN A 199 -8.16 2.71 -1.49
CA ASN A 199 -8.91 2.19 -0.35
C ASN A 199 -8.37 2.75 1.00
N GLY A 200 -9.28 2.97 1.94
CA GLY A 200 -8.98 3.60 3.22
C GLY A 200 -8.53 2.64 4.33
N LEU A 201 -8.42 1.33 4.05
CA LEU A 201 -8.17 0.30 5.09
C LEU A 201 -6.91 0.59 5.91
N CYS A 202 -5.93 1.22 5.27
CA CYS A 202 -4.67 1.54 5.91
C CYS A 202 -4.74 2.71 6.92
N PHE A 203 -5.90 3.37 7.04
CA PHE A 203 -6.20 4.35 8.09
C PHE A 203 -6.76 3.71 9.37
N ASN A 204 -6.37 2.46 9.64
CA ASN A 204 -6.79 1.72 10.83
C ASN A 204 -6.17 2.33 12.11
N PHE A 205 -7.01 2.55 13.13
CA PHE A 205 -6.62 3.08 14.44
C PHE A 205 -6.34 1.99 15.48
N ASP A 206 -6.69 0.73 15.20
CA ASP A 206 -6.43 -0.39 16.11
C ASP A 206 -4.93 -0.54 16.39
N ALA A 207 -4.52 -0.36 17.65
CA ALA A 207 -3.13 -0.46 18.09
C ALA A 207 -2.51 -1.83 17.82
N LYS A 208 -3.31 -2.91 17.81
CA LYS A 208 -2.84 -4.29 17.61
C LYS A 208 -2.63 -4.63 16.13
N SER A 209 -3.22 -3.89 15.21
CA SER A 209 -3.02 -4.12 13.78
C SER A 209 -1.57 -3.81 13.37
N PRO A 210 -0.86 -4.73 12.68
CA PRO A 210 0.54 -4.51 12.28
C PRO A 210 0.79 -3.35 11.29
N MET A 211 -0.24 -2.89 10.58
CA MET A 211 -0.14 -1.85 9.55
C MET A 211 -0.77 -0.53 10.05
N CYS A 212 -0.17 0.65 9.97
CA CYS A 212 1.25 1.00 9.97
C CYS A 212 1.52 1.79 11.26
N PRO A 213 2.50 1.39 12.11
CA PRO A 213 2.69 2.02 13.42
C PRO A 213 2.98 3.53 13.34
N SER A 214 3.77 3.94 12.34
CA SER A 214 4.12 5.35 12.12
C SER A 214 2.91 6.26 11.91
N MET A 215 1.88 5.80 11.20
CA MET A 215 0.66 6.59 11.00
C MET A 215 -0.15 6.69 12.28
N LYS A 216 -0.25 5.60 13.06
CA LYS A 216 -0.99 5.58 14.32
C LYS A 216 -0.40 6.50 15.38
N ILE A 217 0.94 6.56 15.45
CA ILE A 217 1.65 7.40 16.40
C ILE A 217 1.60 8.87 15.98
N SER A 218 1.85 9.16 14.70
CA SER A 218 1.90 10.55 14.20
C SER A 218 0.53 11.17 13.92
N LEU A 219 -0.51 10.33 13.78
CA LEU A 219 -1.82 10.69 13.23
C LEU A 219 -1.76 11.37 11.85
N ASN A 220 -0.61 11.29 11.17
CA ASN A 220 -0.39 11.91 9.88
C ASN A 220 -0.51 10.86 8.76
N ARG A 221 -1.44 11.12 7.85
CA ARG A 221 -1.79 10.21 6.74
C ARG A 221 -0.64 10.00 5.76
N ILE A 222 0.36 10.88 5.68
CA ILE A 222 1.54 10.67 4.81
C ILE A 222 2.32 9.41 5.21
N HIS A 223 2.24 9.00 6.48
CA HIS A 223 2.92 7.80 6.99
C HIS A 223 2.10 6.52 6.79
N SER A 224 0.93 6.57 6.16
CA SER A 224 0.17 5.40 5.74
C SER A 224 0.70 4.85 4.40
N PRO A 225 0.44 3.58 4.04
CA PRO A 225 0.70 3.05 2.71
C PRO A 225 0.07 3.90 1.60
N LYS A 226 -1.17 4.37 1.78
CA LYS A 226 -1.86 5.24 0.81
C LYS A 226 -1.16 6.59 0.68
N GLY A 227 -0.77 7.22 1.79
CA GLY A 227 -0.02 8.49 1.78
C GLY A 227 1.33 8.34 1.09
N ARG A 228 2.09 7.30 1.45
CA ARG A 228 3.38 6.96 0.83
C ARG A 228 3.28 6.73 -0.67
N ALA A 229 2.28 5.95 -1.11
CA ALA A 229 2.03 5.72 -2.52
C ALA A 229 1.69 7.01 -3.27
N THR A 230 0.86 7.87 -2.67
CA THR A 230 0.45 9.15 -3.26
C THR A 230 1.64 10.09 -3.42
N LEU A 231 2.49 10.21 -2.39
CA LEU A 231 3.72 11.01 -2.46
C LEU A 231 4.69 10.50 -3.53
N VAL A 232 4.86 9.18 -3.66
CA VAL A 232 5.73 8.61 -4.70
C VAL A 232 5.16 8.84 -6.09
N ARG A 233 3.85 8.72 -6.30
CA ARG A 233 3.22 9.06 -7.59
C ARG A 233 3.49 10.49 -7.98
N GLU A 234 3.24 11.42 -7.07
CA GLU A 234 3.47 12.84 -7.33
C GLU A 234 4.94 13.14 -7.58
N TRP A 235 5.84 12.48 -6.85
CA TRP A 235 7.28 12.59 -7.09
C TRP A 235 7.68 12.10 -8.47
N LEU A 236 7.16 10.96 -8.92
CA LEU A 236 7.40 10.44 -10.28
C LEU A 236 6.84 11.39 -11.35
N ARG A 237 5.67 12.00 -11.11
CA ARG A 237 5.07 13.01 -11.99
C ARG A 237 5.96 14.25 -12.10
N LEU A 238 6.43 14.77 -10.97
CA LEU A 238 7.32 15.94 -10.90
C LEU A 238 8.73 15.68 -11.47
N LEU A 239 9.17 14.41 -11.52
CA LEU A 239 10.38 14.02 -12.24
C LEU A 239 10.14 14.03 -13.76
N ALA A 240 9.02 13.45 -14.20
CA ALA A 240 8.63 13.43 -15.60
C ALA A 240 8.44 14.84 -16.17
N ASP A 241 7.80 15.73 -15.42
CA ASP A 241 7.60 17.15 -15.75
C ASP A 241 8.95 17.89 -15.97
N ARG A 242 10.00 17.50 -15.24
CA ARG A 242 11.36 18.03 -15.41
C ARG A 242 12.21 17.27 -16.43
N GLY A 243 11.63 16.33 -17.17
CA GLY A 243 12.34 15.50 -18.15
C GLY A 243 13.34 14.51 -17.52
N VAL A 244 13.19 14.17 -16.23
CA VAL A 244 14.08 13.24 -15.52
C VAL A 244 13.48 11.84 -15.55
N ASP A 245 14.16 10.90 -16.21
CA ASP A 245 13.76 9.48 -16.21
C ASP A 245 14.37 8.72 -15.01
N PRO A 246 13.55 8.30 -14.02
CA PRO A 246 14.04 7.53 -12.88
C PRO A 246 14.61 6.16 -13.28
N LEU A 247 14.13 5.53 -14.35
CA LEU A 247 14.62 4.21 -14.77
C LEU A 247 16.01 4.28 -15.38
N LYS A 248 16.29 5.34 -16.15
CA LYS A 248 17.63 5.63 -16.63
C LYS A 248 18.59 5.86 -15.45
N LEU A 249 18.18 6.64 -14.45
CA LEU A 249 18.98 6.86 -13.25
C LEU A 249 19.24 5.55 -12.49
N GLU A 250 18.24 4.68 -12.33
CA GLU A 250 18.41 3.36 -11.69
C GLU A 250 19.42 2.48 -12.43
N LYS A 251 19.39 2.46 -13.76
CA LYS A 251 20.31 1.65 -14.58
C LYS A 251 21.75 2.15 -14.56
N GLU A 252 21.96 3.47 -14.53
CA GLU A 252 23.30 4.06 -14.54
C GLU A 252 24.02 3.98 -13.18
N LEU A 253 23.30 3.70 -12.09
CA LEU A 253 23.83 3.76 -10.73
C LEU A 253 24.90 2.70 -10.40
N PRO A 254 24.75 1.42 -10.74
CA PRO A 254 25.75 0.39 -10.45
C PRO A 254 27.08 0.62 -11.17
N GLU A 255 27.05 1.26 -12.34
CA GLU A 255 28.22 1.42 -13.21
C GLU A 255 29.10 2.62 -12.83
N LYS A 256 28.51 3.64 -12.20
CA LYS A 256 29.21 4.89 -11.88
C LYS A 256 29.75 4.88 -10.45
N ARG A 257 31.06 4.68 -10.29
CA ARG A 257 31.75 5.04 -9.03
C ARG A 257 31.55 6.54 -8.76
N ALA A 258 31.31 6.88 -7.48
CA ALA A 258 31.07 8.26 -7.09
C ALA A 258 32.29 9.13 -7.42
N SER A 259 32.16 10.00 -8.43
CA SER A 259 33.23 10.95 -8.78
C SER A 259 33.32 12.07 -7.74
N LEU A 260 34.49 12.73 -7.66
CA LEU A 260 34.66 13.91 -6.80
C LEU A 260 33.61 14.99 -7.11
N ARG A 261 33.27 15.18 -8.39
CA ARG A 261 32.19 16.10 -8.82
C ARG A 261 30.83 15.71 -8.25
N THR A 262 30.50 14.42 -8.27
CA THR A 262 29.25 13.90 -7.70
C THR A 262 29.20 14.13 -6.19
N LEU A 263 30.33 13.94 -5.49
CA LEU A 263 30.42 14.20 -4.06
C LEU A 263 30.23 15.69 -3.73
N ILE A 264 30.89 16.59 -4.46
CA ILE A 264 30.74 18.05 -4.32
C ILE A 264 29.27 18.45 -4.54
N ALA A 265 28.64 17.94 -5.60
CA ALA A 265 27.24 18.23 -5.90
C ALA A 265 26.29 17.77 -4.78
N ARG A 266 26.49 16.56 -4.24
CA ARG A 266 25.69 16.04 -3.12
C ARG A 266 25.87 16.87 -1.85
N THR A 267 27.11 17.26 -1.54
CA THR A 267 27.41 18.11 -0.39
C THR A 267 26.74 19.47 -0.52
N ARG A 268 26.83 20.09 -1.70
CA ARG A 268 26.14 21.35 -2.02
C ARG A 268 24.63 21.20 -1.82
N ASN A 269 23.99 20.23 -2.46
CA ASN A 269 22.54 20.02 -2.34
C ASN A 269 22.10 19.76 -0.89
N SER A 270 22.86 18.97 -0.14
CA SER A 270 22.61 18.75 1.29
C SER A 270 22.77 20.01 2.14
N TRP A 271 23.67 20.93 1.76
CA TRP A 271 23.81 22.22 2.42
C TRP A 271 22.63 23.15 2.11
N HIS A 272 22.19 23.23 0.85
CA HIS A 272 21.00 23.99 0.44
C HIS A 272 19.73 23.53 1.15
N LYS A 273 19.55 22.22 1.27
CA LYS A 273 18.49 21.64 2.11
C LYS A 273 18.53 22.19 3.54
N ARG A 274 19.71 22.24 4.17
CA ARG A 274 19.87 22.74 5.55
C ARG A 274 19.59 24.24 5.66
N LYS A 275 19.72 24.98 4.57
CA LYS A 275 19.36 26.41 4.46
C LYS A 275 17.87 26.65 4.22
N GLY A 276 17.07 25.59 4.04
CA GLY A 276 15.63 25.69 3.87
C GLY A 276 15.14 25.71 2.42
N GLU A 277 16.01 25.39 1.44
CA GLU A 277 15.58 25.26 0.05
C GLU A 277 14.59 24.11 -0.10
N TYR A 278 13.42 24.41 -0.69
CA TYR A 278 12.33 23.45 -0.81
C TYR A 278 12.57 22.46 -1.96
N ASP A 279 12.43 21.17 -1.66
CA ASP A 279 12.38 20.08 -2.64
C ASP A 279 11.37 19.06 -2.13
N PHE A 280 10.35 18.78 -2.95
CA PHE A 280 9.31 17.78 -2.66
C PHE A 280 9.87 16.39 -2.30
N SER A 281 11.05 16.04 -2.82
CA SER A 281 11.76 14.82 -2.46
C SER A 281 12.00 14.69 -0.95
N HIS A 282 12.03 15.79 -0.20
CA HIS A 282 12.16 15.77 1.26
C HIS A 282 10.90 15.29 1.97
N GLU A 283 9.71 15.63 1.48
CA GLU A 283 8.43 15.13 2.01
C GLU A 283 8.28 13.63 1.76
N VAL A 284 8.64 13.17 0.55
CA VAL A 284 8.67 11.73 0.23
C VAL A 284 9.65 11.00 1.15
N LYS A 285 10.85 11.57 1.35
CA LYS A 285 11.87 11.01 2.24
C LYS A 285 11.41 10.96 3.69
N GLU A 286 10.66 11.93 4.18
CA GLU A 286 10.05 11.92 5.50
C GLU A 286 9.05 10.76 5.64
N ALA A 287 8.11 10.65 4.70
CA ALA A 287 7.12 9.57 4.70
C ALA A 287 7.77 8.17 4.64
N MET A 288 8.82 8.00 3.83
CA MET A 288 9.60 6.77 3.72
C MET A 288 10.46 6.48 4.96
N SER A 289 10.96 7.51 5.64
CA SER A 289 11.79 7.34 6.84
C SER A 289 11.00 6.68 7.97
N GLY A 290 9.70 6.96 8.08
CA GLY A 290 8.81 6.30 9.06
C GLY A 290 8.42 4.86 8.72
N CYS A 291 8.86 4.30 7.59
CA CYS A 291 8.53 2.93 7.21
C CYS A 291 9.56 1.94 7.78
N LEU A 292 9.11 1.01 8.61
CA LEU A 292 9.93 -0.07 9.19
C LEU A 292 10.23 -1.21 8.22
N ALA A 293 9.72 -1.14 6.98
CA ALA A 293 9.83 -2.20 5.99
C ALA A 293 9.29 -3.59 6.43
N CYS A 294 8.36 -3.64 7.40
CA CYS A 294 7.83 -4.89 7.99
C CYS A 294 6.95 -5.75 7.07
N LYS A 295 6.66 -5.32 5.83
CA LYS A 295 5.78 -6.01 4.87
C LYS A 295 4.34 -6.30 5.35
N ALA A 296 3.86 -5.63 6.41
CA ALA A 296 2.45 -5.74 6.80
C ALA A 296 1.49 -5.23 5.71
N CYS A 297 1.89 -4.19 4.96
CA CYS A 297 1.08 -3.64 3.87
C CYS A 297 0.95 -4.59 2.68
N THR A 298 1.93 -5.46 2.40
CA THR A 298 1.86 -6.41 1.28
C THR A 298 0.90 -7.56 1.57
N THR A 299 0.70 -7.90 2.84
CA THR A 299 -0.14 -9.04 3.24
C THR A 299 -1.55 -8.63 3.66
N GLN A 300 -1.71 -7.51 4.36
CA GLN A 300 -3.00 -7.08 4.90
C GLN A 300 -3.73 -6.08 3.98
N CYS A 301 -3.04 -5.38 3.08
CA CYS A 301 -3.75 -4.57 2.08
C CYS A 301 -4.38 -5.51 1.05
N PRO A 302 -5.67 -5.36 0.72
CA PRO A 302 -6.30 -6.20 -0.29
C PRO A 302 -5.64 -6.08 -1.68
N ILE A 303 -5.03 -4.93 -1.96
CA ILE A 303 -4.29 -4.62 -3.19
C ILE A 303 -2.81 -5.01 -3.09
N LYS A 304 -2.37 -5.55 -1.95
CA LYS A 304 -1.01 -6.06 -1.72
C LYS A 304 0.10 -5.05 -2.03
N ILE A 305 -0.12 -3.79 -1.67
CA ILE A 305 0.85 -2.73 -1.90
C ILE A 305 2.20 -2.98 -1.22
N ASP A 306 3.29 -2.89 -1.98
CA ASP A 306 4.66 -3.06 -1.48
C ASP A 306 5.36 -1.72 -1.25
N VAL A 307 5.09 -1.13 -0.08
CA VAL A 307 5.81 0.07 0.39
C VAL A 307 7.32 -0.17 0.56
N PRO A 308 7.77 -1.29 1.18
CA PRO A 308 9.20 -1.59 1.29
C PRO A 308 9.95 -1.52 -0.05
N GLU A 309 9.38 -2.08 -1.11
CA GLU A 309 9.94 -2.11 -2.47
C GLU A 309 10.17 -0.70 -3.02
N PHE A 310 9.10 0.12 -3.14
CA PHE A 310 9.26 1.45 -3.72
C PHE A 310 10.03 2.41 -2.79
N ARG A 311 10.04 2.14 -1.48
CA ARG A 311 10.88 2.87 -0.52
C ARG A 311 12.37 2.68 -0.82
N SER A 312 12.82 1.44 -1.02
CA SER A 312 14.25 1.17 -1.24
C SER A 312 14.72 1.84 -2.53
N ARG A 313 13.93 1.73 -3.60
CA ARG A 313 14.16 2.40 -4.89
C ARG A 313 14.20 3.92 -4.76
N PHE A 314 13.20 4.50 -4.08
CA PHE A 314 13.18 5.94 -3.82
C PHE A 314 14.42 6.39 -3.04
N LEU A 315 14.79 5.70 -1.95
CA LEU A 315 15.95 6.08 -1.13
C LEU A 315 17.26 5.96 -1.91
N GLN A 316 17.37 4.96 -2.80
CA GLN A 316 18.51 4.83 -3.69
C GLN A 316 18.64 6.06 -4.60
N LEU A 317 17.54 6.45 -5.26
CA LEU A 317 17.50 7.64 -6.12
C LEU A 317 17.72 8.94 -5.34
N TYR A 318 17.10 9.09 -4.17
CA TYR A 318 17.25 10.25 -3.30
C TYR A 318 18.71 10.51 -2.91
N HIS A 319 19.46 9.44 -2.57
CA HIS A 319 20.86 9.54 -2.18
C HIS A 319 21.85 9.66 -3.35
N THR A 320 21.35 9.67 -4.59
CA THR A 320 22.15 10.13 -5.74
C THR A 320 22.34 11.65 -5.72
N ARG A 321 21.33 12.37 -5.21
CA ARG A 321 21.28 13.83 -5.15
C ARG A 321 21.73 14.39 -3.80
N TYR A 322 21.44 13.68 -2.71
CA TYR A 322 21.73 14.11 -1.34
C TYR A 322 22.71 13.18 -0.63
N LEU A 323 23.54 13.73 0.26
CA LEU A 323 24.43 12.93 1.11
C LEU A 323 23.64 11.90 1.92
N ARG A 324 24.18 10.69 1.98
CA ARG A 324 23.65 9.61 2.82
C ARG A 324 24.17 9.76 4.26
N PRO A 325 23.31 9.56 5.28
CA PRO A 325 23.74 9.62 6.67
C PRO A 325 24.82 8.58 6.99
N VAL A 326 25.77 8.94 7.86
CA VAL A 326 26.86 8.04 8.29
C VAL A 326 26.33 6.74 8.90
N ARG A 327 25.23 6.81 9.68
CA ARG A 327 24.60 5.62 10.27
C ARG A 327 24.23 4.56 9.25
N ASP A 328 23.81 4.94 8.04
CA ASP A 328 23.41 3.99 7.01
C ASP A 328 24.64 3.19 6.54
N HIS A 329 25.79 3.84 6.41
CA HIS A 329 27.06 3.20 6.04
C HIS A 329 27.58 2.29 7.17
N LEU A 330 27.45 2.72 8.42
CA LEU A 330 27.83 1.90 9.58
C LEU A 330 26.97 0.64 9.70
N VAL A 331 25.66 0.75 9.50
CA VAL A 331 24.76 -0.41 9.51
C VAL A 331 25.02 -1.32 8.31
N ALA A 332 25.20 -0.75 7.11
CA ALA A 332 25.46 -1.53 5.90
C ALA A 332 26.77 -2.33 5.94
N THR A 333 27.75 -1.91 6.75
CA THR A 333 29.06 -2.57 6.88
C THR A 333 29.19 -3.41 8.15
N VAL A 334 28.09 -3.59 8.91
CA VAL A 334 28.11 -4.32 10.18
C VAL A 334 28.63 -5.75 10.04
N GLU A 335 28.31 -6.42 8.93
CA GLU A 335 28.77 -7.78 8.66
C GLU A 335 30.29 -7.88 8.48
N THR A 336 30.95 -6.77 8.11
CA THR A 336 32.40 -6.72 7.94
C THR A 336 33.13 -6.55 9.26
N TYR A 337 32.64 -5.67 10.14
CA TYR A 337 33.35 -5.36 11.40
C TYR A 337 32.82 -6.13 12.62
N ALA A 338 31.56 -6.57 12.65
CA ALA A 338 31.02 -7.30 13.80
C ALA A 338 31.79 -8.60 14.11
N PRO A 339 32.25 -9.40 13.13
CA PRO A 339 33.09 -10.57 13.41
C PRO A 339 34.43 -10.22 14.06
N LEU A 340 35.02 -9.08 13.70
CA LEU A 340 36.25 -8.58 14.32
C LEU A 340 35.98 -8.16 15.77
N MET A 341 34.88 -7.44 16.01
CA MET A 341 34.50 -7.03 17.36
C MET A 341 34.18 -8.24 18.26
N ALA A 342 33.56 -9.28 17.71
CA ALA A 342 33.23 -10.50 18.41
C ALA A 342 34.44 -11.30 18.93
N ARG A 343 35.67 -11.04 18.43
CA ARG A 343 36.91 -11.65 18.95
C ARG A 343 37.33 -11.07 20.29
N ALA A 344 36.97 -9.83 20.59
CA ALA A 344 37.32 -9.13 21.83
C ALA A 344 36.11 -8.41 22.44
N PRO A 345 35.02 -9.13 22.78
CA PRO A 345 33.74 -8.53 23.12
C PRO A 345 33.84 -7.65 24.39
N LYS A 346 34.66 -8.03 25.37
CA LYS A 346 34.88 -7.23 26.60
C LYS A 346 35.47 -5.85 26.28
N THR A 347 36.46 -5.79 25.39
CA THR A 347 37.12 -4.55 24.99
C THR A 347 36.15 -3.63 24.26
N PHE A 348 35.43 -4.14 23.26
CA PHE A 348 34.45 -3.34 22.51
C PHE A 348 33.27 -2.91 23.38
N ASN A 349 32.78 -3.79 24.26
CA ASN A 349 31.74 -3.44 25.22
C ASN A 349 32.19 -2.34 26.18
N PHE A 350 33.43 -2.38 26.66
CA PHE A 350 33.98 -1.31 27.49
C PHE A 350 33.88 0.04 26.77
N PHE A 351 34.35 0.13 25.52
CA PHE A 351 34.30 1.39 24.77
C PHE A 351 32.87 1.81 24.41
N ILE A 352 32.04 0.90 23.91
CA ILE A 352 30.65 1.19 23.49
C ILE A 352 29.80 1.65 24.69
N ASN A 353 30.05 1.11 25.87
CA ASN A 353 29.28 1.43 27.07
C ASN A 353 29.71 2.74 27.74
N GLN A 354 30.81 3.38 27.30
CA GLN A 354 31.22 4.66 27.88
C GLN A 354 30.16 5.76 27.61
N PRO A 355 29.73 6.53 28.62
CA PRO A 355 28.70 7.57 28.45
C PRO A 355 29.04 8.60 27.36
N VAL A 356 30.33 8.95 27.24
CA VAL A 356 30.82 9.87 26.21
C VAL A 356 30.59 9.29 24.81
N VAL A 357 30.91 8.01 24.60
CA VAL A 357 30.73 7.32 23.32
C VAL A 357 29.25 7.22 22.97
N ARG A 358 28.38 6.85 23.94
CA ARG A 358 26.92 6.80 23.75
C ARG A 358 26.35 8.17 23.37
N ASN A 359 26.80 9.24 24.04
CA ASN A 359 26.36 10.61 23.74
C ASN A 359 26.84 11.09 22.36
N LEU A 360 28.09 10.81 22.00
CA LEU A 360 28.62 11.14 20.68
C LEU A 360 27.89 10.38 19.57
N ALA A 361 27.64 9.08 19.76
CA ALA A 361 26.88 8.26 18.82
C ALA A 361 25.44 8.79 18.67
N LYS A 362 24.77 9.14 19.77
CA LYS A 362 23.42 9.73 19.74
C LYS A 362 23.40 11.07 19.00
N LYS A 363 24.36 11.97 19.28
CA LYS A 363 24.38 13.34 18.76
C LYS A 363 24.85 13.45 17.30
N HIS A 364 25.88 12.71 16.93
CA HIS A 364 26.54 12.85 15.62
C HIS A 364 26.16 11.76 14.62
N ILE A 365 25.87 10.54 15.09
CA ILE A 365 25.51 9.41 14.22
C ILE A 365 23.99 9.19 14.22
N GLY A 366 23.31 9.53 15.31
CA GLY A 366 21.87 9.29 15.49
C GLY A 366 21.54 7.83 15.78
N MET A 367 22.47 7.10 16.40
CA MET A 367 22.25 5.75 16.93
C MET A 367 22.07 5.80 18.44
N VAL A 368 21.02 5.15 18.93
CA VAL A 368 20.71 5.00 20.35
C VAL A 368 20.82 3.52 20.71
N ASP A 369 21.21 3.23 21.95
CA ASP A 369 21.30 1.88 22.53
C ASP A 369 22.03 0.87 21.62
N LEU A 370 23.29 1.19 21.33
CA LEU A 370 24.19 0.30 20.60
C LEU A 370 24.24 -1.08 21.29
N PRO A 371 23.95 -2.18 20.58
CA PRO A 371 23.90 -3.51 21.18
C PRO A 371 25.28 -3.93 21.68
N LEU A 372 25.34 -4.42 22.91
CA LEU A 372 26.55 -5.02 23.46
C LEU A 372 26.76 -6.42 22.86
N LEU A 373 28.02 -6.80 22.72
CA LEU A 373 28.41 -8.14 22.30
C LEU A 373 28.32 -9.11 23.49
N SER A 374 28.03 -10.38 23.22
CA SER A 374 28.02 -11.40 24.27
C SER A 374 29.42 -11.59 24.86
N ALA A 375 29.51 -11.49 26.19
CA ALA A 375 30.70 -11.81 26.97
C ALA A 375 30.28 -12.65 28.19
N PRO A 376 30.58 -13.97 28.24
CA PRO A 376 31.43 -14.74 27.33
C PRO A 376 30.88 -14.84 25.90
N SER A 377 31.77 -15.05 24.92
CA SER A 377 31.34 -15.16 23.51
C SER A 377 30.49 -16.41 23.30
N LEU A 378 29.66 -16.44 22.25
CA LEU A 378 28.85 -17.62 21.94
C LEU A 378 29.72 -18.88 21.78
N GLN A 379 30.91 -18.76 21.16
CA GLN A 379 31.85 -19.87 21.04
C GLN A 379 32.31 -20.38 22.41
N GLN A 380 32.58 -19.48 23.36
CA GLN A 380 32.96 -19.85 24.73
C GLN A 380 31.81 -20.49 25.49
N GLN A 381 30.58 -19.99 25.32
CA GLN A 381 29.37 -20.56 25.93
C GLN A 381 29.03 -21.94 25.37
N LEU A 382 29.39 -22.20 24.12
CA LEU A 382 29.17 -23.49 23.47
C LEU A 382 30.28 -24.50 23.75
N VAL A 383 31.38 -24.17 24.45
CA VAL A 383 32.41 -25.15 24.81
C VAL A 383 31.79 -26.29 25.63
N GLY A 384 31.92 -27.53 25.14
CA GLY A 384 31.32 -28.72 25.76
C GLY A 384 29.86 -28.98 25.36
N HIS A 385 29.21 -28.07 24.62
CA HIS A 385 27.88 -28.32 24.06
C HIS A 385 27.98 -29.27 22.86
N PRO A 386 27.12 -30.30 22.73
CA PRO A 386 27.17 -31.28 21.64
C PRO A 386 27.17 -30.66 20.24
N SER A 387 26.53 -29.49 20.10
CA SER A 387 26.43 -28.76 18.83
C SER A 387 27.62 -27.87 18.48
N ALA A 388 28.60 -27.70 19.38
CA ALA A 388 29.70 -26.75 19.17
C ALA A 388 30.72 -27.22 18.14
N ASN A 389 30.86 -28.54 18.00
CA ASN A 389 31.79 -29.20 17.08
C ASN A 389 31.06 -30.00 15.98
N MET A 390 29.75 -29.83 15.85
CA MET A 390 28.92 -30.58 14.91
C MET A 390 28.79 -29.80 13.59
N THR A 391 29.17 -30.41 12.48
CA THR A 391 28.95 -29.82 11.15
C THR A 391 27.51 -30.03 10.68
N LEU A 392 27.07 -29.25 9.68
CA LEU A 392 25.74 -29.41 9.10
C LEU A 392 25.56 -30.81 8.49
N GLU A 393 26.60 -31.33 7.83
CA GLU A 393 26.59 -32.66 7.22
C GLU A 393 26.49 -33.78 8.28
N GLN A 394 27.17 -33.61 9.42
CA GLN A 394 27.06 -34.55 10.55
C GLN A 394 25.65 -34.52 11.14
N LEU A 395 25.06 -33.33 11.28
CA LEU A 395 23.70 -33.17 11.79
C LEU A 395 22.65 -33.75 10.83
N GLU A 396 22.80 -33.55 9.53
CA GLU A 396 21.86 -34.08 8.52
C GLU A 396 21.84 -35.61 8.51
N ARG A 397 23.00 -36.24 8.72
CA ARG A 397 23.17 -37.71 8.80
C ARG A 397 22.61 -38.35 10.08
N MET A 398 22.25 -37.58 11.09
CA MET A 398 21.68 -38.12 12.34
C MET A 398 20.24 -38.63 12.13
N SER A 399 19.89 -39.71 12.82
CA SER A 399 18.53 -40.24 12.87
C SER A 399 17.57 -39.27 13.57
N ALA A 400 16.27 -39.36 13.30
CA ALA A 400 15.26 -38.47 13.88
C ALA A 400 15.25 -38.51 15.43
N GLY A 401 15.49 -39.68 16.03
CA GLY A 401 15.60 -39.85 17.47
C GLY A 401 16.84 -39.20 18.09
N ALA A 402 18.00 -39.31 17.42
CA ALA A 402 19.24 -38.66 17.88
C ALA A 402 19.17 -37.13 17.75
N LYS A 403 18.42 -36.62 16.76
CA LYS A 403 18.13 -35.18 16.61
C LYS A 403 17.26 -34.65 17.74
N SER A 404 16.28 -35.43 18.24
CA SER A 404 15.45 -35.01 19.38
C SER A 404 16.20 -35.02 20.72
N GLU A 405 17.06 -36.00 20.97
CA GLU A 405 17.83 -36.10 22.23
C GLU A 405 18.87 -34.99 22.37
N ASN A 406 19.51 -34.57 21.27
CA ASN A 406 20.51 -33.50 21.28
C ASN A 406 19.91 -32.09 21.12
N GLY A 407 18.59 -31.93 21.15
CA GLY A 407 17.93 -30.62 20.96
C GLY A 407 18.13 -30.01 19.57
N THR A 408 18.45 -30.84 18.57
CA THR A 408 18.78 -30.43 17.19
C THR A 408 17.77 -30.91 16.14
N GLY A 409 16.55 -31.25 16.58
CA GLY A 409 15.40 -31.53 15.70
C GLY A 409 15.23 -30.45 14.63
N GLY A 410 14.71 -30.79 13.46
CA GLY A 410 14.71 -29.96 12.23
C GLY A 410 14.05 -28.56 12.32
N SER A 411 13.51 -28.19 13.48
CA SER A 411 12.95 -26.86 13.82
C SER A 411 13.71 -26.12 14.93
N GLY A 412 14.75 -26.73 15.53
CA GLY A 412 15.49 -26.21 16.68
C GLY A 412 16.46 -25.07 16.34
N PRO A 413 16.82 -24.21 17.32
CA PRO A 413 17.67 -23.03 17.10
C PRO A 413 19.04 -23.37 16.49
N VAL A 414 19.59 -24.52 16.86
CA VAL A 414 20.91 -25.01 16.42
C VAL A 414 20.90 -25.41 14.95
N TYR A 415 19.88 -26.16 14.50
CA TYR A 415 19.73 -26.57 13.09
C TYR A 415 19.60 -25.33 12.18
N GLN A 416 18.86 -24.31 12.63
CA GLN A 416 18.73 -23.05 11.89
C GLN A 416 20.02 -22.22 11.88
N LEU A 417 20.82 -22.25 12.94
CA LEU A 417 22.11 -21.56 13.01
C LEU A 417 23.13 -22.17 12.04
N LEU A 418 23.27 -23.51 12.05
CA LEU A 418 24.21 -24.25 11.19
C LEU A 418 23.86 -24.10 9.71
N ARG A 419 22.56 -24.11 9.38
CA ARG A 419 22.07 -23.87 8.01
C ARG A 419 22.35 -22.45 7.50
N ARG A 420 22.38 -21.45 8.39
CA ARG A 420 22.69 -20.05 8.05
C ARG A 420 24.18 -19.75 7.98
N SER A 421 25.01 -20.49 8.71
CA SER A 421 26.48 -20.33 8.71
C SER A 421 27.19 -20.96 7.51
N GLY A 422 26.45 -21.37 6.46
CA GLY A 422 26.93 -22.12 5.31
C GLY A 422 28.26 -21.60 4.73
N ARG A 423 29.35 -22.27 5.10
CA ARG A 423 30.61 -22.26 4.36
C ARG A 423 30.48 -23.26 3.20
N SER A 424 29.72 -22.91 2.17
CA SER A 424 29.86 -23.44 0.80
C SER A 424 28.69 -23.00 -0.11
N GLY A 425 29.03 -22.61 -1.33
CA GLY A 425 28.28 -22.96 -2.54
C GLY A 425 27.00 -22.18 -2.91
N LEU A 426 27.16 -21.26 -3.85
CA LEU A 426 26.21 -20.79 -4.88
C LEU A 426 24.86 -21.55 -5.01
N TYR A 427 23.74 -20.82 -4.97
CA TYR A 427 22.40 -21.27 -5.40
C TYR A 427 22.05 -20.70 -6.79
N PRO A 428 21.41 -21.47 -7.70
CA PRO A 428 20.61 -20.92 -8.79
C PRO A 428 19.10 -20.86 -8.43
N PRO A 429 18.28 -20.11 -9.20
CA PRO A 429 16.93 -19.70 -8.79
C PRO A 429 15.79 -20.46 -9.49
N GLY A 430 14.64 -20.51 -8.81
CA GLY A 430 13.34 -20.28 -9.44
C GLY A 430 12.47 -21.49 -9.79
N GLY A 431 11.16 -21.34 -9.55
CA GLY A 431 10.11 -22.19 -10.09
C GLY A 431 8.79 -22.11 -9.30
N LYS A 432 7.94 -21.12 -9.59
CA LYS A 432 6.52 -21.13 -9.20
C LYS A 432 5.67 -21.04 -10.46
N THR A 433 5.00 -22.13 -10.80
CA THR A 433 3.94 -22.19 -11.81
C THR A 433 2.62 -21.74 -11.18
N GLY A 434 1.99 -20.73 -11.77
CA GLY A 434 0.64 -20.29 -11.43
C GLY A 434 -0.26 -20.49 -12.64
N GLN A 435 -1.29 -21.32 -12.50
CA GLN A 435 -2.40 -21.40 -13.45
C GLN A 435 -3.47 -20.36 -13.08
N GLU A 436 -3.96 -19.68 -14.11
CA GLU A 436 -5.07 -18.73 -14.06
C GLU A 436 -6.41 -19.48 -14.20
N ALA A 437 -7.40 -19.07 -13.41
CA ALA A 437 -8.81 -19.32 -13.70
C ALA A 437 -9.59 -18.08 -13.29
N GLY A 438 -10.16 -17.38 -14.28
CA GLY A 438 -11.14 -16.33 -14.08
C GLY A 438 -12.49 -16.97 -13.82
N ILE A 439 -13.07 -16.71 -12.65
CA ILE A 439 -14.45 -17.08 -12.30
C ILE A 439 -15.16 -15.79 -11.92
N VAL A 440 -16.26 -15.50 -12.62
CA VAL A 440 -17.23 -14.48 -12.26
C VAL A 440 -18.23 -15.15 -11.31
N THR A 441 -18.25 -14.73 -10.04
CA THR A 441 -19.22 -15.22 -9.04
C THR A 441 -20.04 -14.05 -8.54
N VAL A 442 -21.35 -14.12 -8.76
CA VAL A 442 -22.34 -13.26 -8.10
C VAL A 442 -22.66 -13.92 -6.75
N LEU A 443 -22.33 -13.23 -5.65
CA LEU A 443 -22.67 -13.66 -4.29
C LEU A 443 -23.81 -12.76 -3.81
N ALA A 444 -25.01 -13.33 -3.68
CA ALA A 444 -26.18 -12.71 -3.07
C ALA A 444 -26.48 -13.40 -1.73
N GLU A 445 -26.83 -12.61 -0.71
CA GLU A 445 -27.48 -13.11 0.51
C GLU A 445 -29.00 -13.00 0.34
N TRP A 446 -29.72 -13.96 0.92
CA TRP A 446 -31.17 -14.02 1.00
C TRP A 446 -31.63 -13.63 2.40
#